data_AF-A0A3Q9KF80-F1
#
_entry.id   AF-A0A3Q9KF80-F1
#
_cell.length_a   1.000
_cell.length_b   1.000
_cell.length_c   1.000
_cell.angle_alpha   90.00
_cell.angle_beta   90.00
_cell.angle_gamma   90.00
#
_symmetry.space_group_name_H-M   'P 1'
#
loop_
_entity.id
_entity.type
_entity.pdbx_description
1 polymer ?
#
loop_
_entity_poly.entity_id
_entity_poly.type
_entity_poly.pdbx_seq_one_letter_code
_entity_poly.pdbx_strand_id
1 'polypeptide(L)'
;MAHTRSLPGGRGGVLAVVVGEPREAVAFAAPLAPVAQVVTEEPNGALSRAFGVHSYPTLLRIGHDAEGRPVVTSNAVDLKRPTARAT
;
A
#
# COMPACT_ATOMS: atom_id res chain seq x y z
N MET A 1 8.39 -2.89 -16.90
CA MET A 1 7.33 -2.95 -15.87
C MET A 1 6.87 -1.54 -15.53
N ALA A 2 5.58 -1.24 -15.60
CA ALA A 2 5.03 0.08 -15.22
C ALA A 2 4.03 -0.10 -14.07
N HIS A 3 4.51 -0.04 -12.82
CA HIS A 3 3.62 -0.25 -11.66
C HIS A 3 3.77 0.69 -10.46
N THR A 4 4.63 1.71 -10.54
CA THR A 4 4.57 2.87 -9.62
C THR A 4 5.14 4.13 -10.25
N ARG A 5 6.01 4.01 -11.27
CA ARG A 5 6.50 5.14 -12.07
C ARG A 5 5.39 6.01 -12.69
N SER A 6 4.20 5.46 -12.89
CA SER A 6 3.03 6.19 -13.41
C SER A 6 2.21 6.90 -12.31
N LEU A 7 2.50 6.65 -11.03
CA LEU A 7 1.88 7.35 -9.92
C LEU A 7 2.69 8.61 -9.59
N PRO A 8 2.02 9.73 -9.25
CA PRO A 8 2.70 10.88 -8.67
C PRO A 8 3.56 10.43 -7.48
N GLY A 9 4.87 10.71 -7.53
CA GLY A 9 5.82 10.30 -6.47
C GLY A 9 6.45 8.90 -6.62
N GLY A 10 6.13 8.13 -7.66
CA GLY A 10 6.80 6.85 -7.92
C GLY A 10 6.64 5.84 -6.76
N ARG A 11 7.71 5.11 -6.43
CA ARG A 11 7.75 4.25 -5.23
C ARG A 11 7.61 5.02 -3.91
N GLY A 12 7.88 6.33 -3.92
CA GLY A 12 7.75 7.18 -2.74
C GLY A 12 6.29 7.49 -2.41
N GLY A 13 5.39 7.38 -3.40
CA GLY A 13 3.95 7.59 -3.23
C GLY A 13 3.17 6.34 -2.81
N VAL A 14 3.86 5.22 -2.54
CA VAL A 14 3.22 3.94 -2.18
C VAL A 14 3.81 3.41 -0.88
N LEU A 15 2.94 3.10 0.09
CA LEU A 15 3.27 2.45 1.34
C LEU A 15 2.64 1.05 1.35
N ALA A 16 3.46 0.03 1.49
CA ALA A 16 3.03 -1.35 1.70
C ALA A 16 3.28 -1.73 3.15
N VAL A 17 2.25 -2.28 3.80
CA VAL A 17 2.33 -2.77 5.18
C VAL A 17 2.20 -4.29 5.14
N VAL A 18 3.23 -4.98 5.64
CA VAL A 18 3.25 -6.44 5.77
C VAL A 18 3.02 -6.79 7.22
N VAL A 19 1.91 -7.48 7.49
CA VAL A 19 1.53 -7.87 8.85
C VAL A 19 1.95 -9.31 9.09
N GLY A 20 2.74 -9.54 10.15
CA GLY A 20 3.22 -10.87 10.50
C GLY A 20 4.39 -10.84 11.49
N GLU A 21 4.85 -12.01 11.91
CA GLU A 21 6.08 -12.12 12.70
C GLU A 21 7.28 -11.59 11.86
N PRO A 22 8.22 -10.83 12.47
CA PRO A 22 9.26 -10.14 11.72
C PRO A 22 10.08 -10.99 10.74
N ARG A 23 10.44 -12.24 11.10
CA ARG A 23 11.22 -13.13 10.24
C ARG A 23 10.40 -13.66 9.07
N GLU A 24 9.14 -13.99 9.30
CA GLU A 24 8.22 -14.46 8.26
C GLU A 24 7.84 -13.33 7.30
N ALA A 25 7.63 -12.12 7.83
CA ALA A 25 7.26 -10.94 7.06
C ALA A 25 8.32 -10.54 6.02
N VAL A 26 9.61 -10.82 6.26
CA VAL A 26 10.70 -10.51 5.31
C VAL A 26 10.47 -11.13 3.93
N ALA A 27 9.97 -12.37 3.87
CA ALA A 27 9.72 -13.06 2.61
C ALA A 27 8.63 -12.36 1.77
N PHE A 28 7.66 -11.73 2.41
CA PHE A 28 6.59 -10.96 1.76
C PHE A 28 6.99 -9.50 1.49
N ALA A 29 7.86 -8.92 2.32
CA ALA A 29 8.37 -7.56 2.16
C ALA A 29 9.35 -7.43 0.99
N ALA A 30 10.23 -8.42 0.80
CA ALA A 30 11.29 -8.35 -0.21
C ALA A 30 10.79 -8.12 -1.65
N PRO A 31 9.73 -8.80 -2.13
CA PRO A 31 9.16 -8.54 -3.46
C PRO A 31 8.54 -7.14 -3.64
N LEU A 32 8.12 -6.49 -2.55
CA LEU A 32 7.43 -5.19 -2.58
C LEU A 32 8.39 -3.99 -2.54
N ALA A 33 9.58 -4.18 -1.96
CA ALA A 33 10.58 -3.13 -1.77
C ALA A 33 10.98 -2.36 -3.06
N PRO A 34 11.04 -2.98 -4.26
CA PRO A 34 11.38 -2.25 -5.49
C PRO A 34 10.31 -1.24 -5.91
N VAL A 35 9.06 -1.39 -5.46
CA VAL A 35 7.92 -0.61 -5.95
C VAL A 35 7.23 0.22 -4.87
N ALA A 36 7.49 0.01 -3.58
CA ALA A 36 6.87 0.73 -2.47
C ALA A 36 7.85 1.02 -1.32
N GLN A 37 7.51 1.95 -0.43
CA GLN A 37 8.03 1.94 0.94
C GLN A 37 7.39 0.77 1.68
N VAL A 38 8.18 -0.07 2.35
CA VAL A 38 7.66 -1.25 3.04
C VAL A 38 7.86 -1.10 4.54
N VAL A 39 6.78 -1.31 5.29
CA VAL A 39 6.78 -1.37 6.75
C VAL A 39 6.28 -2.74 7.16
N THR A 40 6.95 -3.38 8.11
CA THR A 40 6.48 -4.61 8.76
C THR A 40 5.88 -4.27 10.11
N GLU A 41 4.72 -4.82 10.44
CA GLU A 41 4.13 -4.69 11.77
C GLU A 41 3.58 -6.03 12.26
N GLU A 42 3.53 -6.21 13.58
CA GLU A 42 2.78 -7.33 14.17
C GLU A 42 1.26 -7.11 13.99
N PRO A 43 0.43 -8.16 14.14
CA PRO A 43 -1.02 -8.03 14.11
C PRO A 43 -1.53 -6.92 15.03
N ASN A 44 -2.48 -6.10 14.55
CA ASN A 44 -2.99 -4.90 15.23
C ASN A 44 -1.93 -3.80 15.46
N GLY A 45 -0.92 -3.73 14.59
CA GLY A 45 0.08 -2.67 14.57
C GLY A 45 -0.49 -1.27 14.31
N ALA A 46 0.40 -0.27 14.39
CA ALA A 46 0.01 1.15 14.37
C ALA A 46 -0.75 1.53 13.09
N LEU A 47 -0.33 1.01 11.92
CA LEU A 47 -0.97 1.35 10.65
C LEU A 47 -2.29 0.60 10.49
N SER A 48 -2.35 -0.70 10.81
CA SER A 48 -3.61 -1.44 10.83
C SER A 48 -4.65 -0.76 11.73
N ARG A 49 -4.27 -0.24 12.90
CA ARG A 49 -5.18 0.49 13.79
C ARG A 49 -5.57 1.86 13.25
N ALA A 50 -4.61 2.65 12.76
CA ALA A 50 -4.89 3.99 12.24
C ALA A 50 -5.86 3.97 11.06
N PHE A 51 -5.76 2.95 10.21
CA PHE A 51 -6.62 2.79 9.04
C PHE A 51 -7.83 1.88 9.27
N GLY A 52 -8.00 1.34 10.48
CA GLY A 52 -9.07 0.40 10.79
C GLY A 52 -9.05 -0.81 9.85
N VAL A 53 -7.90 -1.47 9.68
CA VAL A 53 -7.75 -2.68 8.87
C VAL A 53 -7.89 -3.91 9.77
N HIS A 54 -8.81 -4.80 9.42
CA HIS A 54 -9.09 -6.04 10.19
C HIS A 54 -9.11 -7.28 9.29
N SER A 55 -8.89 -7.11 7.98
CA SER A 55 -8.79 -8.19 7.01
C SER A 55 -7.76 -7.84 5.95
N TYR A 56 -7.13 -8.87 5.38
CA TYR A 56 -6.04 -8.75 4.43
C TYR A 56 -6.34 -9.59 3.17
N PRO A 57 -5.94 -9.13 1.98
CA PRO A 57 -5.31 -7.83 1.69
C PRO A 57 -6.32 -6.67 1.73
N THR A 58 -5.87 -5.50 2.15
CA THR A 58 -6.63 -4.24 2.09
C THR A 58 -5.83 -3.20 1.29
N LEU A 59 -6.48 -2.51 0.35
CA LEU A 59 -5.87 -1.43 -0.43
C LEU A 59 -6.64 -0.12 -0.23
N LEU A 60 -5.93 0.93 0.16
CA LEU A 60 -6.50 2.25 0.42
C LEU A 60 -5.79 3.30 -0.44
N ARG A 61 -6.56 4.19 -1.06
CA ARG A 61 -6.02 5.39 -1.72
C ARG A 61 -6.16 6.56 -0.77
N ILE A 62 -5.04 7.15 -0.40
CA ILE A 62 -5.00 8.33 0.48
C ILE A 62 -4.94 9.59 -0.38
N GLY A 63 -5.74 10.58 -0.01
CA GLY A 63 -5.70 11.93 -0.56
C GLY A 63 -5.83 12.95 0.58
N HIS A 64 -6.19 14.18 0.24
CA HIS A 64 -6.49 15.21 1.23
C HIS A 64 -7.95 15.66 1.08
N ASP A 65 -8.58 16.03 2.18
CA ASP A 65 -9.89 16.71 2.16
C ASP A 65 -9.73 18.21 1.86
N ALA A 66 -10.84 18.96 1.95
CA ALA A 66 -10.86 20.40 1.67
C ALA A 66 -9.99 21.21 2.66
N GLU A 67 -9.76 20.70 3.86
CA GLU A 67 -8.92 21.32 4.88
C GLU A 67 -7.46 20.84 4.82
N GLY A 68 -7.10 20.01 3.83
CA GLY A 68 -5.74 19.50 3.65
C GLY A 68 -5.39 18.34 4.59
N ARG A 69 -6.35 17.70 5.27
CA ARG A 69 -6.10 16.57 6.15
C ARG A 69 -6.07 15.26 5.35
N PRO A 70 -5.19 14.30 5.68
CA PRO A 70 -5.13 13.03 4.98
C PRO A 70 -6.41 12.21 5.23
N VAL A 71 -7.04 11.75 4.16
CA VAL A 71 -8.26 10.94 4.20
C VAL A 71 -8.19 9.77 3.23
N VAL A 72 -8.89 8.68 3.57
CA VAL A 72 -9.12 7.57 2.63
C VAL A 72 -10.14 8.02 1.59
N THR A 73 -9.72 8.05 0.33
CA THR A 73 -10.56 8.48 -0.81
C THR A 73 -11.12 7.29 -1.62
N SER A 74 -10.59 6.08 -1.41
CA SER A 74 -11.07 4.84 -2.02
C SER A 74 -10.51 3.65 -1.27
N ASN A 75 -11.30 2.59 -1.12
CA ASN A 75 -10.91 1.28 -0.60
C ASN A 75 -11.16 0.14 -1.60
N ALA A 76 -11.51 0.47 -2.84
CA ALA A 76 -11.75 -0.48 -3.91
C ALA A 76 -10.65 -0.39 -4.98
N VAL A 77 -10.27 -1.55 -5.52
CA VAL A 77 -9.38 -1.68 -6.68
C VAL A 77 -10.23 -1.94 -7.91
N ASP A 78 -10.06 -1.12 -8.94
CA ASP A 78 -10.67 -1.39 -10.25
C ASP A 78 -9.88 -2.47 -11.00
N LEU A 79 -10.33 -3.71 -10.86
CA LEU A 79 -9.73 -4.88 -11.51
C LEU A 79 -10.05 -4.96 -13.01
N LYS A 80 -10.96 -4.13 -13.53
CA LYS A 80 -11.28 -4.10 -14.97
C LYS A 80 -10.27 -3.27 -15.75
N ARG A 81 -9.46 -2.46 -15.06
CA ARG A 81 -8.44 -1.64 -15.69
C ARG A 81 -7.29 -2.54 -16.18
N PRO A 82 -6.96 -2.54 -17.48
CA PRO A 82 -5.83 -3.30 -17.99
C PRO A 82 -4.54 -2.87 -17.28
N THR A 83 -3.77 -3.84 -16.80
CA THR A 83 -2.38 -3.60 -16.40
C THR A 83 -1.61 -3.21 -17.65
N ALA A 84 -1.05 -2.00 -17.67
CA ALA A 84 -0.23 -1.56 -18.79
C ALA A 84 0.92 -2.56 -18.99
N ARG A 85 0.92 -3.25 -20.15
CA ARG A 85 2.06 -4.07 -20.58
C ARG A 85 3.28 -3.16 -20.69
N ALA A 86 4.36 -3.53 -20.03
CA ALA A 86 5.64 -2.91 -20.30
C ALA A 86 6.29 -3.61 -21.49
N THR A 87 6.51 -2.86 -22.56
CA THR A 87 7.53 -3.12 -23.57
C THR A 87 8.92 -2.94 -22.98
#